data_AF-A0A8H7QD47-F1
#
_entry.id   AF-A0A8H7QD47-F1
#
_cell.length_a   1.000
_cell.length_b   1.000
_cell.length_c   1.000
_cell.angle_alpha   90.00
_cell.angle_beta   90.00
_cell.angle_gamma   90.00
#
_symmetry.space_group_name_H-M   'P 1'
#
loop_
_entity.id
_entity.type
_entity.pdbx_description
1 polymer ?
#
loop_
_entity_poly.entity_id
_entity_poly.type
_entity_poly.pdbx_seq_one_letter_code
_entity_poly.pdbx_strand_id
1 'polypeptide(L)' 'PSYTIVRPLPAEIQNSIKSLLLQNTPFSVIRKRYPSVSLFSLTRYKKKFLSSATLPAGGRPSFVSVSTQQYIARML' A
#
# COMPACT_ATOMS: atom_id res chain seq x y z
N PRO A 1 -23.64 7.37 -6.86
CA PRO A 1 -22.66 6.37 -6.38
C PRO A 1 -21.97 6.85 -5.09
N SER A 2 -22.32 6.24 -3.95
CA SER A 2 -21.63 6.48 -2.67
C SER A 2 -20.30 5.74 -2.66
N TYR A 3 -19.19 6.48 -2.72
CA TYR A 3 -17.86 5.90 -2.58
C TYR A 3 -17.63 5.55 -1.10
N THR A 4 -17.50 4.27 -0.78
CA THR A 4 -17.06 3.84 0.55
C THR A 4 -15.60 4.24 0.71
N ILE A 5 -15.33 5.21 1.58
CA ILE A 5 -13.97 5.61 1.93
C ILE A 5 -13.33 4.42 2.65
N VAL A 6 -12.53 3.64 1.93
CA VAL A 6 -11.74 2.55 2.51
C VAL A 6 -10.64 3.18 3.35
N ARG A 7 -10.91 3.35 4.64
CA ARG A 7 -9.91 3.85 5.59
C ARG A 7 -8.86 2.75 5.83
N PRO A 8 -7.56 3.09 5.80
CA PRO A 8 -6.53 2.15 6.18
C PRO A 8 -6.72 1.71 7.64
N LEU A 9 -6.30 0.48 7.96
CA LEU A 9 -6.32 -0.02 9.33
C LEU A 9 -5.51 0.90 10.26
N PRO A 10 -5.86 1.01 11.55
CA PRO A 10 -5.03 1.70 12.54
C PRO A 10 -3.58 1.20 12.51
N ALA A 11 -2.62 2.12 12.69
CA ALA A 11 -1.19 1.82 12.58
C ALA A 11 -0.74 0.69 13.53
N GLU A 12 -1.30 0.65 14.75
CA GLU A 12 -1.06 -0.40 15.73
C GLU A 12 -1.43 -1.80 15.21
N ILE A 13 -2.61 -1.92 14.59
CA ILE A 13 -3.08 -3.16 13.98
C ILE A 13 -2.20 -3.55 12.79
N GLN A 14 -1.82 -2.57 11.95
CA GLN A 14 -0.90 -2.83 10.83
C GLN A 14 0.45 -3.36 11.31
N ASN A 15 1.01 -2.78 12.36
CA ASN A 15 2.28 -3.19 12.94
C ASN A 15 2.19 -4.60 13.54
N SER A 16 1.12 -4.91 14.26
CA SER A 16 0.91 -6.26 14.80
C SER A 16 0.79 -7.31 13.69
N ILE A 17 0.01 -7.03 12.64
CA ILE A 17 -0.12 -7.92 11.48
C ILE A 17 1.23 -8.08 10.77
N LYS A 18 1.99 -7.00 10.60
CA LYS A 18 3.33 -7.03 10.01
C LYS A 18 4.24 -7.99 10.79
N SER A 19 4.28 -7.90 12.12
CA SER A 19 5.09 -8.79 12.96
C SER A 19 4.67 -10.26 12.82
N LEU A 20 3.37 -10.54 12.80
CA LEU A 20 2.85 -11.91 12.62
C LEU A 20 3.19 -12.47 11.23
N LEU A 21 3.12 -11.64 10.19
CA LEU A 21 3.49 -12.02 8.82
C LEU A 21 4.99 -12.31 8.70
N LEU A 22 5.84 -11.52 9.35
CA LEU A 22 7.29 -11.75 9.41
C LEU A 22 7.63 -13.07 10.12
N GLN A 23 6.83 -13.47 11.10
CA GLN A 23 6.94 -14.76 11.80
C GLN A 23 6.36 -15.95 11.00
N ASN A 24 5.95 -15.75 9.73
CA ASN A 24 5.27 -16.76 8.91
C ASN A 24 3.98 -17.33 9.54
N THR A 25 3.28 -16.54 10.36
CA THR A 25 2.02 -16.96 10.98
C THR A 25 0.94 -17.18 9.90
N PRO A 26 0.20 -18.30 9.92
CA PRO A 26 -0.84 -18.57 8.93
C PRO A 26 -2.00 -17.57 9.03
N PHE A 27 -2.59 -17.23 7.89
CA PHE A 27 -3.67 -16.23 7.81
C PHE A 27 -4.90 -16.59 8.63
N SER A 28 -5.18 -17.88 8.81
CA SER A 28 -6.28 -18.37 9.67
C SER A 28 -6.11 -17.91 11.13
N VAL A 29 -4.89 -17.99 11.66
CA VAL A 29 -4.56 -17.55 13.03
C VAL A 29 -4.63 -16.03 13.14
N ILE A 30 -4.11 -15.31 12.14
CA ILE A 30 -4.19 -13.84 12.11
C ILE A 30 -5.66 -13.38 12.06
N ARG A 31 -6.52 -14.06 11.27
CA ARG A 31 -7.97 -13.77 11.20
C ARG A 31 -8.70 -14.08 12.51
N LYS A 32 -8.29 -15.11 13.25
CA LYS A 32 -8.86 -15.38 14.58
C LYS A 32 -8.58 -14.23 15.55
N ARG A 33 -7.39 -13.61 15.46
CA ARG A 33 -7.01 -12.44 16.29
C ARG A 33 -7.62 -11.13 15.78
N TYR A 34 -7.78 -10.98 14.47
CA TYR A 34 -8.31 -9.79 13.80
C TYR A 34 -9.45 -10.15 12.84
N PRO A 35 -10.66 -10.45 13.37
CA PRO A 35 -11.78 -10.94 12.55
C PRO A 35 -12.31 -9.90 11.57
N SER A 36 -12.12 -8.61 11.84
CA SER A 36 -12.49 -7.49 10.96
C SER A 36 -11.55 -7.33 9.75
N VAL A 37 -10.41 -8.04 9.74
CA VAL A 37 -9.42 -7.92 8.65
C VAL A 37 -9.70 -8.98 7.59
N SER A 38 -10.01 -8.50 6.38
CA SER A 38 -10.26 -9.39 5.24
C SER A 38 -9.02 -10.17 4.83
N LEU A 39 -9.24 -11.36 4.25
CA LEU A 39 -8.15 -12.16 3.67
C LEU A 39 -7.40 -11.38 2.57
N PHE A 40 -8.12 -10.56 1.80
CA PHE A 40 -7.55 -9.71 0.77
C PHE A 40 -6.56 -8.69 1.35
N SER A 41 -6.91 -8.08 2.49
CA SER A 41 -6.03 -7.15 3.22
C SER A 41 -4.76 -7.84 3.69
N LEU A 42 -4.86 -9.07 4.23
CA LEU A 42 -3.70 -9.85 4.65
C LEU A 42 -2.77 -10.21 3.49
N THR A 43 -3.33 -10.65 2.36
CA THR A 43 -2.56 -10.92 1.14
C THR A 43 -1.85 -9.66 0.63
N ARG A 44 -2.54 -8.51 0.65
CA ARG A 44 -1.98 -7.22 0.27
C ARG A 44 -0.83 -6.82 1.19
N TYR A 45 -0.98 -6.99 2.51
CA TYR A 45 0.09 -6.73 3.48
C TYR A 45 1.26 -7.71 3.37
N LYS A 46 1.01 -8.99 3.12
CA LYS A 46 2.06 -9.96 2.84
C LYS A 46 2.90 -9.52 1.64
N LYS A 47 2.26 -9.12 0.54
CA LYS A 47 2.97 -8.55 -0.63
C LYS A 47 3.72 -7.28 -0.25
N LYS A 48 3.06 -6.32 0.41
CA LYS A 48 3.67 -5.04 0.79
C LYS A 48 4.93 -5.19 1.67
N PHE A 49 4.91 -6.11 2.63
CA PHE A 49 5.97 -6.21 3.64
C PHE A 49 7.02 -7.28 3.37
N LEU A 50 6.65 -8.38 2.70
CA LEU A 50 7.55 -9.51 2.44
C LEU A 50 8.00 -9.61 0.99
N SER A 51 7.33 -8.94 0.04
CA SER A 51 7.83 -8.87 -1.34
C SER A 51 8.72 -7.65 -1.51
N SER A 52 9.93 -7.88 -2.02
CA SER A 52 10.88 -6.84 -2.43
C SER A 52 10.40 -6.03 -3.64
N ALA A 53 9.31 -6.45 -4.30
CA ALA A 53 8.93 -6.01 -5.63
C ALA A 53 7.65 -5.14 -5.66
N THR A 54 7.24 -4.54 -4.55
CA THR A 54 6.16 -3.54 -4.61
C THR A 54 6.76 -2.21 -5.11
N LEU A 55 7.04 -2.12 -6.42
CA LEU A 55 7.33 -0.82 -7.02
C LEU A 55 6.17 0.11 -6.68
N PRO A 56 6.45 1.33 -6.18
CA PRO A 56 5.39 2.31 -5.96
C PRO A 56 4.65 2.47 -7.28
N ALA A 57 3.31 2.35 -7.25
CA ALA A 57 2.49 2.61 -8.42
C ALA A 57 2.89 3.99 -8.96
N GLY A 58 3.28 4.05 -10.22
CA GLY A 58 3.68 5.31 -10.86
C GLY A 58 2.61 6.37 -10.62
N GLY A 59 3.04 7.57 -10.25
CA GLY A 59 2.15 8.69 -10.04
C GLY A 59 1.43 9.07 -11.34
N ARG A 60 0.46 9.98 -11.24
CA ARG A 60 -0.16 10.58 -12.43
C ARG A 60 0.96 11.28 -13.23
N PRO A 61 1.08 11.03 -14.54
CA PRO A 61 2.07 11.72 -15.34
C PRO A 61 1.82 13.23 -15.29
N SER A 62 2.91 13.99 -15.28
CA SER A 62 2.89 15.45 -15.40
C SER A 62 2.11 15.85 -16.65
N PHE A 63 1.27 16.88 -16.54
CA PHE A 63 0.60 17.48 -17.71
C PHE A 63 1.62 18.12 -18.67
N VAL A 64 2.71 18.64 -18.11
CA VAL A 64 3.78 19.29 -18.87
C VAL A 64 4.84 18.25 -19.23
N SER A 65 5.19 18.14 -20.50
CA SER A 65 6.27 17.26 -20.93
C SER A 65 7.62 17.75 -20.41
N VAL A 66 8.59 16.84 -20.30
CA VAL A 66 9.95 17.17 -19.87
C VAL A 66 10.59 18.22 -20.78
N SER A 67 10.32 18.19 -22.09
CA SER A 67 10.85 19.18 -23.03
C SER A 67 10.28 20.57 -22.78
N THR A 68 8.99 20.69 -22.48
CA THR A 68 8.37 21.97 -22.13
C THR A 68 8.91 22.49 -20.79
N GLN A 69 9.13 21.61 -19.80
CA GLN A 69 9.78 22.00 -18.53
C GLN A 69 11.19 22.56 -18.77
N GLN A 70 11.99 21.91 -19.62
CA GLN A 70 13.34 22.37 -19.95
C GLN A 70 13.35 23.70 -20.71
N TYR A 71 12.39 23.93 -21.61
CA TYR A 71 12.25 25.20 -22.30
C TYR A 71 11.95 26.34 -21.33
N ILE A 72 10.98 26.15 -20.43
CA ILE A 72 10.62 27.14 -19.40
C ILE A 72 11.82 27.45 -18.52
N ALA A 73 12.58 26.43 -18.09
CA ALA A 73 13.75 26.61 -17.23
C ALA A 73 14.89 27.43 -17.86
N ARG A 74 14.97 27.50 -19.20
CA ARG A 74 15.97 28.32 -19.92
C ARG A 74 15.53 29.77 -20.14
N MET A 75 14.24 30.06 -19.96
CA MET A 75 13.65 31.38 -20.16
C MET A 75 13.55 32.21 -18.87
N LEU A 76 13.96 31.62 -17.74
CA LEU A 76 14.09 32.26 -16.42
C LEU A 76 15.56 32.47 -16.11
#